data_AF-A0A3E5BS46-F1
#
_entry.id   AF-A0A3E5BS46-F1
#
_cell.length_a   1.000
_cell.length_b   1.000
_cell.length_c   1.000
_cell.angle_alpha   90.00
_cell.angle_beta   90.00
_cell.angle_gamma   90.00
#
_symmetry.space_group_name_H-M   'P 1'
#
loop_
_entity.id
_entity.type
_entity.pdbx_description
1 polymer ?
#
loop_
_entity_poly.entity_id
_entity_poly.type
_entity_poly.pdbx_seq_one_letter_code
_entity_poly.pdbx_strand_id
1 'polypeptide(L)'
;MKRLGLTLVAAVCLTASTFAAGNQPTTAKWEGNINVNKLSKYLKLSADQHEEVANICEYFSAQMERATTAKKDQKKKLQNAVYGNLKLMKKALTDKQYSDYTKVLNVTLQNKGIEVK
;
A
#
# COMPACT_ATOMS: atom_id res chain seq x y z
N MET A 1 23.37 8.38 -56.42
CA MET A 1 23.03 6.96 -56.65
C MET A 1 23.73 6.10 -55.62
N LYS A 2 23.01 5.05 -55.16
CA LYS A 2 23.41 3.94 -54.27
C LYS A 2 23.28 4.22 -52.77
N ARG A 3 22.61 3.41 -51.94
CA ARG A 3 21.76 2.22 -52.12
C ARG A 3 21.05 1.99 -50.77
N LEU A 4 19.85 1.44 -50.83
CA LEU A 4 18.99 1.04 -49.71
C LEU A 4 19.69 0.12 -48.70
N GLY A 5 19.38 0.30 -47.42
CA GLY A 5 19.79 -0.57 -46.33
C GLY A 5 18.93 -0.33 -45.10
N LEU A 6 17.61 -0.53 -45.23
CA LEU A 6 16.69 -0.62 -44.11
C LEU A 6 17.01 -1.91 -43.34
N THR A 7 17.52 -1.80 -42.11
CA THR A 7 17.54 -2.93 -41.18
C THR A 7 17.14 -2.43 -39.81
N LEU A 8 15.85 -2.56 -39.52
CA LEU A 8 15.25 -2.33 -38.22
C LEU A 8 15.57 -3.57 -37.37
N VAL A 9 16.40 -3.41 -36.34
CA VAL A 9 16.50 -4.42 -35.27
C VAL A 9 15.97 -3.77 -34.01
N ALA A 10 14.67 -3.93 -33.79
CA ALA A 10 14.05 -3.66 -32.51
C ALA A 10 14.44 -4.80 -31.55
N ALA A 11 15.53 -4.62 -30.80
CA ALA A 11 15.82 -5.47 -29.66
C ALA A 11 14.98 -4.98 -28.47
N VAL A 12 13.71 -5.39 -28.46
CA VAL A 12 12.86 -5.30 -27.29
C VAL A 12 13.33 -6.36 -26.30
N CYS A 13 14.29 -6.02 -25.45
CA CYS A 13 14.49 -6.77 -24.21
C CYS A 13 13.51 -6.24 -23.17
N LEU A 14 12.23 -6.59 -23.32
CA LEU A 14 11.33 -6.66 -22.17
C LEU A 14 11.82 -7.84 -21.34
N THR A 15 12.76 -7.60 -20.43
CA THR A 15 13.00 -8.53 -19.33
C THR A 15 11.78 -8.44 -18.41
N ALA A 16 10.70 -9.12 -18.80
CA ALA A 16 9.65 -9.49 -17.87
C ALA A 16 10.28 -10.52 -16.92
N SER A 17 10.80 -10.07 -15.79
CA SER A 17 11.05 -10.95 -14.66
C SER A 17 9.70 -11.55 -14.29
N THR A 18 9.49 -12.80 -14.69
CA THR A 18 8.33 -13.60 -14.34
C THR A 18 8.36 -13.82 -12.82
N PHE A 19 7.44 -13.18 -12.09
CA PHE A 19 7.15 -13.61 -10.74
C PHE A 19 6.24 -14.83 -10.84
N ALA A 20 6.81 -16.00 -10.58
CA ALA A 20 6.06 -17.20 -10.30
C ALA A 20 5.15 -16.93 -9.08
N ALA A 21 3.84 -16.84 -9.33
CA ALA A 21 2.82 -16.78 -8.30
C ALA A 21 2.72 -18.15 -7.61
N GLY A 22 3.53 -18.35 -6.57
CA GLY A 22 3.50 -19.54 -5.73
C GLY A 22 4.23 -19.27 -4.42
N ASN A 23 3.51 -18.75 -3.43
CA ASN A 23 3.96 -18.59 -2.03
C ASN A 23 5.26 -17.80 -1.78
N GLN A 24 5.66 -16.87 -2.65
CA GLN A 24 6.66 -15.90 -2.25
C GLN A 24 6.06 -14.95 -1.21
N PRO A 25 6.71 -14.74 -0.05
CA PRO A 25 6.38 -13.62 0.80
C PRO A 25 6.43 -12.36 -0.05
N THR A 26 5.43 -11.49 0.08
CA THR A 26 5.47 -10.19 -0.60
C THR A 26 6.79 -9.55 -0.22
N THR A 27 7.73 -9.38 -1.16
CA THR A 27 9.03 -8.75 -0.93
C THR A 27 8.90 -7.26 -0.58
N ALA A 28 7.67 -6.75 -0.64
CA ALA A 28 7.26 -5.45 -0.16
C ALA A 28 7.44 -5.33 1.36
N LYS A 29 8.63 -4.89 1.76
CA LYS A 29 8.89 -4.40 3.12
C LYS A 29 8.00 -3.17 3.36
N TRP A 30 7.23 -3.17 4.45
CA TRP A 30 6.49 -1.97 4.87
C TRP A 30 7.46 -0.92 5.39
N GLU A 31 8.00 -0.11 4.48
CA GLU A 31 8.66 1.15 4.84
C GLU A 31 7.58 2.23 4.83
N GLY A 32 6.80 2.29 5.91
CA GLY A 32 5.62 3.13 6.00
C GLY A 32 5.65 3.98 7.24
N ASN A 33 6.31 5.14 7.15
CA ASN A 33 5.98 6.26 8.01
C ASN A 33 4.82 7.01 7.32
N ILE A 34 3.58 6.75 7.74
CA ILE A 34 2.42 7.46 7.21
C ILE A 34 2.58 8.92 7.58
N ASN A 35 2.64 9.81 6.58
CA ASN A 35 2.68 11.24 6.86
C ASN A 35 1.29 11.71 7.30
N VAL A 36 1.02 11.60 8.61
CA VAL A 36 -0.27 11.94 9.20
C VAL A 36 -0.61 13.41 8.94
N ASN A 37 0.37 14.32 8.95
CA ASN A 37 0.12 15.73 8.62
C ASN A 37 -0.46 15.92 7.21
N LYS A 38 0.05 15.20 6.21
CA LYS A 38 -0.52 15.24 4.85
C LYS A 38 -1.89 14.56 4.79
N LEU A 39 -2.05 13.43 5.47
CA LEU A 39 -3.32 12.72 5.54
C LEU A 39 -4.41 13.58 6.20
N SER A 40 -4.08 14.26 7.29
CA SER A 40 -4.99 15.14 8.02
C SER A 40 -5.43 16.33 7.19
N LYS A 41 -4.52 16.94 6.42
CA LYS A 41 -4.85 18.00 5.47
C LYS A 41 -5.78 17.50 4.36
N TYR A 42 -5.51 16.32 3.80
CA TYR A 42 -6.33 15.72 2.76
C TYR A 42 -7.75 15.41 3.25
N LEU A 43 -7.87 14.81 4.44
CA LEU A 43 -9.15 14.44 5.05
C LEU A 43 -9.83 15.60 5.78
N LYS A 44 -9.18 16.76 5.91
CA LYS A 44 -9.67 17.93 6.66
C LYS A 44 -10.07 17.53 8.09
N LEU A 45 -9.18 16.87 8.81
CA LEU A 45 -9.44 16.41 10.18
C LEU A 45 -9.54 17.59 11.15
N SER A 46 -10.40 17.46 12.16
CA SER A 46 -10.31 18.29 13.37
C SER A 46 -9.04 17.95 14.16
N ALA A 47 -8.72 18.76 15.18
CA ALA A 47 -7.59 18.49 16.07
C ALA A 47 -7.75 17.12 16.77
N ASP A 48 -8.92 16.84 17.35
CA ASP A 48 -9.20 15.57 18.03
C ASP A 48 -9.10 14.38 17.07
N GLN A 49 -9.63 14.52 15.85
CA GLN A 49 -9.50 13.50 14.83
C GLN A 49 -8.05 13.28 14.39
N HIS A 50 -7.24 14.34 14.33
CA HIS A 50 -5.84 14.24 13.97
C HIS A 50 -5.06 13.39 14.99
N GLU A 51 -5.26 13.63 16.28
CA GLU A 51 -4.60 12.84 17.34
C GLU A 51 -5.00 11.36 17.27
N GLU A 52 -6.30 11.07 17.17
CA GLU A 52 -6.78 9.70 17.06
C GLU A 52 -6.27 9.00 15.79
N VAL A 53 -6.29 9.70 14.64
CA VAL A 53 -5.76 9.16 13.38
C VAL A 53 -4.24 8.95 13.46
N ALA A 54 -3.50 9.81 14.16
CA ALA A 54 -2.07 9.62 14.36
C ALA A 54 -1.77 8.33 15.12
N ASN A 55 -2.48 8.11 16.24
CA ASN A 55 -2.37 6.90 17.05
C ASN A 55 -2.72 5.64 16.25
N ILE A 56 -3.81 5.68 15.47
CA ILE A 56 -4.21 4.56 14.61
C ILE A 56 -3.17 4.30 13.51
N CYS A 57 -2.60 5.33 12.91
CA CYS A 57 -1.57 5.22 11.87
C CYS A 57 -0.26 4.62 12.41
N GLU A 58 0.15 5.00 13.61
CA GLU A 58 1.31 4.41 14.29
C GLU A 58 1.08 2.92 14.56
N TYR A 59 -0.07 2.58 15.18
CA TYR A 59 -0.43 1.19 15.43
C TYR A 59 -0.49 0.36 14.14
N PHE A 60 -1.12 0.88 13.09
CA PHE A 60 -1.20 0.21 11.80
C PHE A 60 0.18 -0.02 11.18
N SER A 61 1.08 0.96 11.27
CA SER A 61 2.44 0.85 10.73
C SER A 61 3.22 -0.28 11.43
N ALA A 62 3.11 -0.38 12.75
CA ALA A 62 3.71 -1.47 13.51
C ALA A 62 3.11 -2.84 13.16
N GLN A 63 1.79 -2.93 12.94
CA GLN A 63 1.14 -4.17 12.52
C GLN A 63 1.58 -4.58 11.11
N MET A 64 1.71 -3.63 10.18
CA MET A 64 2.16 -3.89 8.82
C MET A 64 3.63 -4.31 8.75
N GLU A 65 4.50 -3.72 9.57
CA GLU A 65 5.90 -4.15 9.70
C GLU A 65 6.00 -5.62 10.16
N ARG A 66 5.25 -5.97 11.21
CA ARG A 66 5.17 -7.35 11.71
C ARG A 66 4.56 -8.32 10.70
N ALA A 67 3.56 -7.86 9.95
CA ALA A 67 2.89 -8.67 8.93
C ALA A 67 3.83 -8.92 7.75
N THR A 68 4.41 -7.87 7.16
CA THR A 68 5.27 -7.98 5.97
C THR A 68 6.57 -8.77 6.21
N THR A 69 7.04 -8.88 7.45
CA THR A 69 8.23 -9.67 7.81
C THR A 69 7.91 -11.10 8.28
N ALA A 70 6.63 -11.48 8.37
CA ALA A 70 6.23 -12.78 8.90
C ALA A 70 6.57 -13.95 7.95
N LYS A 71 7.25 -14.97 8.48
CA LYS A 71 7.56 -16.21 7.74
C LYS A 71 6.36 -17.17 7.59
N LYS A 72 5.36 -17.04 8.46
CA LYS A 72 4.13 -17.86 8.50
C LYS A 72 2.92 -16.96 8.64
N ASP A 73 1.81 -17.36 8.02
CA ASP A 73 0.51 -16.68 8.05
C ASP A 73 0.55 -15.21 7.60
N GLN A 74 1.53 -14.84 6.77
CA GLN A 74 1.73 -13.46 6.32
C GLN A 74 0.45 -12.85 5.74
N LYS A 75 -0.24 -13.57 4.84
CA LYS A 75 -1.50 -13.10 4.24
C LYS A 75 -2.56 -12.78 5.30
N LYS A 76 -2.77 -13.69 6.26
CA LYS A 76 -3.73 -13.49 7.35
C LYS A 76 -3.34 -12.31 8.24
N LYS A 77 -2.05 -12.13 8.54
CA LYS A 77 -1.55 -10.99 9.32
C LYS A 77 -1.73 -9.67 8.57
N LEU A 78 -1.48 -9.63 7.27
CA LEU A 78 -1.73 -8.46 6.43
C LEU A 78 -3.23 -8.10 6.41
N GLN A 79 -4.10 -9.08 6.19
CA GLN A 79 -5.55 -8.88 6.25
C GLN A 79 -6.00 -8.36 7.62
N ASN A 80 -5.49 -8.93 8.71
CA ASN A 80 -5.81 -8.48 10.07
C ASN A 80 -5.33 -7.05 10.32
N ALA A 81 -4.12 -6.69 9.89
CA ALA A 81 -3.58 -5.34 10.03
C ALA A 81 -4.45 -4.32 9.29
N VAL A 82 -4.80 -4.61 8.03
CA VAL A 82 -5.59 -3.73 7.18
C VAL A 82 -7.03 -3.61 7.68
N TYR A 83 -7.72 -4.72 7.97
CA TYR A 83 -9.09 -4.67 8.47
C TYR A 83 -9.19 -4.10 9.89
N GLY A 84 -8.18 -4.35 10.74
CA GLY A 84 -8.07 -3.73 12.05
C GLY A 84 -7.96 -2.21 11.95
N ASN A 85 -7.09 -1.72 11.06
CA ASN A 85 -6.96 -0.30 10.78
C ASN A 85 -8.26 0.32 10.24
N LEU A 86 -8.90 -0.31 9.24
CA LEU A 86 -10.18 0.16 8.70
C LEU A 86 -11.27 0.25 9.77
N LYS A 87 -11.35 -0.73 10.67
CA LYS A 87 -12.31 -0.72 11.78
C LYS A 87 -12.07 0.44 12.74
N LEU A 88 -10.82 0.76 13.06
CA LEU A 88 -10.48 1.88 13.94
C LEU A 88 -10.75 3.23 13.25
N MET A 89 -10.33 3.37 12.00
CA MET A 89 -10.56 4.58 11.21
C MET A 89 -12.05 4.89 11.04
N LYS A 90 -12.91 3.87 10.88
CA LYS A 90 -14.36 4.06 10.80
C LYS A 90 -14.97 4.68 12.07
N LYS A 91 -14.33 4.50 13.23
CA LYS A 91 -14.79 5.11 14.49
C LYS A 91 -14.31 6.56 14.64
N ALA A 92 -13.12 6.86 14.13
CA ALA A 92 -12.49 8.18 14.26
C ALA A 92 -12.95 9.17 13.18
N LEU A 93 -13.40 8.68 12.02
CA LEU A 93 -13.71 9.48 10.85
C LEU A 93 -15.21 9.55 10.57
N THR A 94 -15.65 10.68 9.97
CA THR A 94 -16.97 10.76 9.33
C THR A 94 -17.05 9.84 8.11
N ASP A 95 -18.26 9.53 7.65
CA ASP A 95 -18.46 8.66 6.47
C ASP A 95 -17.71 9.15 5.23
N LYS A 96 -17.71 10.47 4.99
CA LYS A 96 -16.97 11.06 3.86
C LYS A 96 -15.47 10.88 4.02
N GLN A 97 -14.93 11.20 5.21
CA GLN A 97 -13.50 11.06 5.49
C GLN A 97 -13.06 9.59 5.42
N TYR A 98 -13.87 8.67 5.94
CA TYR A 98 -13.61 7.24 5.86
C TYR A 98 -13.58 6.74 4.41
N SER A 99 -14.55 7.15 3.59
CA SER A 99 -14.57 6.83 2.16
C SER A 99 -13.30 7.32 1.45
N ASP A 100 -12.89 8.57 1.69
CA ASP A 100 -11.67 9.13 1.10
C ASP A 100 -10.39 8.45 1.63
N TYR A 101 -10.36 8.09 2.91
CA TYR A 101 -9.26 7.31 3.52
C TYR A 101 -9.09 5.94 2.87
N THR A 102 -10.18 5.19 2.67
CA THR A 102 -10.11 3.84 2.09
C THR A 102 -9.53 3.85 0.67
N LYS A 103 -9.82 4.89 -0.13
CA LYS A 103 -9.21 5.08 -1.46
C LYS A 103 -7.70 5.27 -1.36
N VAL A 104 -7.25 6.15 -0.47
CA VAL A 104 -5.82 6.40 -0.24
C VAL A 104 -5.11 5.14 0.25
N LEU A 105 -5.72 4.40 1.19
CA LEU A 105 -5.18 3.15 1.68
C LEU A 105 -5.08 2.11 0.55
N ASN A 106 -6.12 1.93 -0.25
CA ASN A 106 -6.12 0.98 -1.35
C ASN A 106 -5.01 1.29 -2.37
N VAL A 107 -4.89 2.54 -2.81
CA VAL A 107 -3.81 2.96 -3.73
C VAL A 107 -2.44 2.76 -3.09
N THR A 108 -2.28 3.04 -1.79
CA THR A 108 -1.02 2.84 -1.06
C THR A 108 -0.62 1.36 -1.02
N LEU A 109 -1.58 0.47 -0.74
CA LEU A 109 -1.34 -0.97 -0.71
C LEU A 109 -1.01 -1.51 -2.11
N GLN A 110 -1.76 -1.11 -3.13
CA GLN A 110 -1.51 -1.49 -4.53
C GLN A 110 -0.14 -1.02 -5.02
N ASN A 111 0.26 0.22 -4.73
CA ASN A 111 1.58 0.75 -5.08
C ASN A 111 2.73 0.00 -4.40
N LYS A 112 2.46 -0.66 -3.27
CA LYS A 112 3.42 -1.53 -2.57
C LYS A 112 3.28 -3.00 -2.96
N GLY A 113 2.44 -3.36 -3.93
CA GLY A 113 2.20 -4.75 -4.32
C GLY A 113 1.52 -5.60 -3.25
N ILE A 114 0.84 -4.96 -2.28
CA ILE A 114 0.10 -5.64 -1.22
C ILE A 114 -1.36 -5.78 -1.66
N GLU A 115 -1.76 -6.99 -2.01
CA GLU A 115 -3.16 -7.30 -2.31
C GLU A 115 -3.89 -7.82 -1.06
N VAL A 116 -4.96 -7.14 -0.68
CA VAL A 116 -5.88 -7.58 0.38
C VAL A 116 -7.14 -8.11 -0.29
N LYS A 117 -7.05 -9.34 -0.81
CA LYS A 117 -8.17 -10.13 -1.36
C LYS A 117 -8.74 -11.06 -0.30
#